data_AF-A0A7S1LQQ8-F1
#
_entry.id   AF-A0A7S1LQQ8-F1
#
_cell.length_a   1.000
_cell.length_b   1.000
_cell.length_c   1.000
_cell.angle_alpha   90.00
_cell.angle_beta   90.00
_cell.angle_gamma   90.00
#
_symmetry.space_group_name_H-M   'P 1'
#
loop_
_entity.id
_entity.type
_entity.pdbx_description
1 polymer ?
#
loop_
_entity_poly.entity_id
_entity_poly.type
_entity_poly.pdbx_seq_one_letter_code
_entity_poly.pdbx_strand_id
1 'polypeptide(L)'
;TWRDFSNEVELQEIDEGMMREERRYYQRENQRLLDKMNKEELKRIRTLVDRAMKNDPRLRRYREAEEAARKKVLEEKAAAKAAAEDAERKAREEKEAAELAAKEAEKQKAIDAKMTLKTSVKQVADFLKDKALLDDLMTNKLLACKVRKPNVQWVLQNCNVDEATAIRDAVTSASAAVVASAPPADSCEEADAAQHVPAVVTFNQHVKAIEARIGRNRYGEGIKKSAGAASPAGKKHVDPAAAAAPKPAVAKASWTDEDIIQLQKLAIKYPGGAVDRWRHIAQALDNRFTEEQVLEQVKNIERGIKTGQKPPSAVSMQTGIPDAPVAPAAPAADDWTPNQQKQLEAGLRDMKDYKEKDKFAKIAAKVEGKSAKQCFERFKYLCAMRKKAGQ
;
A
#
# COMPACT_ATOMS: atom_id res chain seq x y z
N THR A 1 21.30 -45.61 55.34
CA THR A 1 20.33 -44.60 55.90
C THR A 1 18.93 -44.88 55.36
N TRP A 2 17.89 -44.07 55.63
CA TRP A 2 16.56 -44.27 55.04
C TRP A 2 16.43 -43.79 53.57
N ARG A 3 17.51 -43.28 52.98
CA ARG A 3 17.62 -42.86 51.57
C ARG A 3 18.76 -43.60 50.87
N ASP A 4 18.88 -44.88 51.20
CA ASP A 4 20.05 -45.70 50.91
C ASP A 4 19.62 -46.94 50.16
N PHE A 5 19.61 -46.81 48.84
CA PHE A 5 19.06 -47.79 47.92
C PHE A 5 20.04 -48.94 47.62
N SER A 6 21.11 -49.05 48.43
CA SER A 6 22.11 -50.13 48.37
C SER A 6 21.52 -51.53 48.54
N ASN A 7 20.43 -51.64 49.31
CA ASN A 7 19.72 -52.91 49.54
C ASN A 7 18.55 -53.14 48.56
N GLU A 8 18.20 -52.16 47.72
CA GLU A 8 17.13 -52.23 46.71
C GLU A 8 17.69 -52.45 45.29
N VAL A 9 19.02 -52.53 45.16
CA VAL A 9 19.76 -52.70 43.91
C VAL A 9 20.73 -53.85 44.05
N GLU A 10 20.77 -54.73 43.06
CA GLU A 10 21.82 -55.74 42.91
C GLU A 10 23.13 -55.03 42.49
N LEU A 11 23.90 -54.59 43.49
CA LEU A 11 25.22 -53.98 43.28
C LEU A 11 26.25 -55.09 43.04
N GLN A 12 27.08 -54.93 42.01
CA GLN A 12 28.13 -55.89 41.71
C GLN A 12 29.27 -55.73 42.72
N GLU A 13 29.68 -56.82 43.36
CA GLU A 13 30.79 -56.82 44.31
C GLU A 13 32.11 -56.45 43.62
N ILE A 14 33.04 -55.86 44.36
CA ILE A 14 34.25 -55.22 43.81
C ILE A 14 35.48 -55.77 44.55
N ASP A 15 36.07 -56.82 43.98
CA ASP A 15 37.20 -57.52 44.59
C ASP A 15 38.52 -56.75 44.48
N GLU A 16 39.40 -56.98 45.45
CA GLU A 16 40.75 -56.42 45.44
C GLU A 16 41.63 -56.99 44.30
N GLY A 17 41.24 -58.13 43.73
CA GLY A 17 41.89 -58.74 42.56
C GLY A 17 41.46 -58.18 41.19
N MET A 18 40.35 -57.43 41.09
CA MET A 18 39.88 -56.88 39.80
C MET A 18 40.84 -55.82 39.25
N MET A 19 41.02 -55.78 37.93
CA MET A 19 41.85 -54.74 37.31
C MET A 19 41.27 -53.35 37.58
N ARG A 20 42.14 -52.33 37.59
CA ARG A 20 41.79 -50.95 37.91
C ARG A 20 40.67 -50.39 37.03
N GLU A 21 40.64 -50.77 35.76
CA GLU A 21 39.65 -50.33 34.77
C GLU A 21 38.29 -51.01 34.97
N GLU A 22 38.28 -52.29 35.36
CA GLU A 22 37.08 -53.08 35.73
C GLU A 22 36.49 -52.57 37.04
N ARG A 23 37.34 -52.37 38.07
CA ARG A 23 36.99 -51.74 39.35
C ARG A 23 36.31 -50.38 39.14
N ARG A 24 36.87 -49.56 38.24
CA ARG A 24 36.29 -48.27 37.82
C ARG A 24 35.02 -48.42 36.98
N TYR A 25 34.82 -49.53 36.27
CA TYR A 25 33.57 -49.81 35.56
C TYR A 25 32.46 -50.14 36.55
N TYR A 26 32.65 -51.15 37.41
CA TYR A 26 31.65 -51.57 38.40
C TYR A 26 31.30 -50.48 39.42
N GLN A 27 32.29 -49.70 39.89
CA GLN A 27 32.02 -48.52 40.74
C GLN A 27 31.09 -47.51 40.06
N ARG A 28 31.26 -47.26 38.75
CA ARG A 28 30.38 -46.35 38.00
C ARG A 28 29.01 -46.95 37.74
N GLU A 29 28.89 -48.26 37.52
CA GLU A 29 27.59 -48.90 37.27
C GLU A 29 26.77 -49.01 38.56
N ASN A 30 27.38 -49.45 39.66
CA ASN A 30 26.79 -49.41 41.00
C ASN A 30 26.31 -47.99 41.34
N GLN A 31 27.15 -46.97 41.12
CA GLN A 31 26.74 -45.57 41.29
C GLN A 31 25.55 -45.19 40.38
N ARG A 32 25.55 -45.54 39.09
CA ARG A 32 24.44 -45.27 38.15
C ARG A 32 23.11 -45.87 38.61
N LEU A 33 23.12 -47.10 39.12
CA LEU A 33 21.93 -47.80 39.59
C LEU A 33 21.38 -47.16 40.88
N LEU A 34 22.26 -46.82 41.84
CA LEU A 34 21.88 -46.05 43.03
C LEU A 34 21.35 -44.66 42.67
N ASP A 35 21.99 -43.98 41.71
CA ASP A 35 21.55 -42.68 41.19
C ASP A 35 20.16 -42.78 40.55
N LYS A 36 19.86 -43.90 39.88
CA LYS A 36 18.55 -44.15 39.26
C LYS A 36 17.46 -44.29 40.33
N MET A 37 17.67 -45.11 41.36
CA MET A 37 16.71 -45.25 42.46
C MET A 37 16.51 -43.93 43.23
N ASN A 38 17.61 -43.22 43.55
CA ASN A 38 17.54 -41.87 44.14
C ASN A 38 16.71 -40.91 43.28
N LYS A 39 16.87 -40.93 41.94
CA LYS A 39 16.10 -40.09 41.01
C LYS A 39 14.65 -40.54 40.87
N GLU A 40 14.32 -41.80 41.12
CA GLU A 40 12.96 -42.35 41.07
C GLU A 40 12.18 -42.07 42.35
N GLU A 41 12.78 -42.23 43.53
CA GLU A 41 12.17 -41.80 44.80
C GLU A 41 12.06 -40.26 44.86
N LEU A 42 13.05 -39.50 44.37
CA LEU A 42 12.93 -38.03 44.29
C LEU A 42 11.79 -37.57 43.36
N LYS A 43 11.51 -38.32 42.26
CA LYS A 43 10.29 -38.08 41.46
C LYS A 43 9.03 -38.44 42.25
N ARG A 44 9.01 -39.57 42.95
CA ARG A 44 7.86 -40.01 43.77
C ARG A 44 7.50 -38.95 44.81
N ILE A 45 8.47 -38.49 45.60
CA ILE A 45 8.34 -37.42 46.60
C ILE A 45 7.78 -36.14 45.95
N ARG A 46 8.34 -35.70 44.81
CA ARG A 46 7.81 -34.54 44.07
C ARG A 46 6.35 -34.74 43.70
N THR A 47 5.97 -35.86 43.07
CA THR A 47 4.55 -36.11 42.70
C THR A 47 3.61 -36.23 43.91
N LEU A 48 4.12 -36.53 45.11
CA LEU A 48 3.34 -36.55 46.34
C LEU A 48 3.13 -35.12 46.87
N VAL A 49 4.18 -34.29 46.86
CA VAL A 49 4.09 -32.86 47.18
C VAL A 49 3.18 -32.12 46.18
N ASP A 50 3.34 -32.36 44.88
CA ASP A 50 2.49 -31.78 43.83
C ASP A 50 1.01 -32.16 44.01
N ARG A 51 0.74 -33.42 44.38
CA ARG A 51 -0.62 -33.91 44.71
C ARG A 51 -1.17 -33.24 45.97
N ALA A 52 -0.36 -33.07 47.01
CA ALA A 52 -0.76 -32.36 48.22
C ALA A 52 -1.09 -30.89 47.93
N MET A 53 -0.19 -30.15 47.26
CA MET A 53 -0.40 -28.75 46.88
C MET A 53 -1.59 -28.54 45.93
N LYS A 54 -1.84 -29.49 45.02
CA LYS A 54 -3.02 -29.46 44.13
C LYS A 54 -4.33 -29.64 44.91
N ASN A 55 -4.31 -30.41 46.00
CA ASN A 55 -5.48 -30.77 46.80
C ASN A 55 -5.71 -29.88 48.03
N ASP A 56 -4.71 -29.13 48.48
CA ASP A 56 -4.83 -28.17 49.59
C ASP A 56 -5.99 -27.16 49.31
N PRO A 57 -7.00 -27.05 50.19
CA PRO A 57 -8.15 -26.18 49.97
C PRO A 57 -7.83 -24.68 49.90
N ARG A 58 -6.74 -24.22 50.54
CA ARG A 58 -6.29 -22.82 50.52
C ARG A 58 -5.64 -22.51 49.17
N LEU A 59 -4.71 -23.36 48.72
CA LEU A 59 -4.05 -23.22 47.41
C LEU A 59 -5.01 -23.46 46.25
N ARG A 60 -6.07 -24.25 46.44
CA ARG A 60 -7.17 -24.38 45.47
C ARG A 60 -7.97 -23.08 45.35
N ARG A 61 -8.50 -22.57 46.48
CA ARG A 61 -9.26 -21.30 46.51
C ARG A 61 -8.47 -20.12 45.95
N TYR A 62 -7.17 -20.04 46.21
CA TYR A 62 -6.31 -18.98 45.66
C TYR A 62 -6.26 -19.04 44.11
N ARG A 63 -6.00 -20.23 43.54
CA ARG A 63 -5.99 -20.41 42.07
C ARG A 63 -7.35 -20.17 41.44
N GLU A 64 -8.42 -20.65 42.05
CA GLU A 64 -9.80 -20.41 41.58
C GLU A 64 -10.14 -18.91 41.60
N ALA A 65 -9.70 -18.17 42.62
CA ALA A 65 -9.88 -16.72 42.70
C ALA A 65 -9.00 -15.96 41.68
N GLU A 66 -7.75 -16.39 41.46
CA GLU A 66 -6.84 -15.82 40.46
C GLU A 66 -7.36 -16.06 39.03
N GLU A 67 -7.79 -17.28 38.72
CA GLU A 67 -8.40 -17.63 37.42
C GLU A 67 -9.73 -16.89 37.22
N ALA A 68 -10.57 -16.75 38.24
CA ALA A 68 -11.81 -15.97 38.16
C ALA A 68 -11.55 -14.47 37.97
N ALA A 69 -10.56 -13.89 38.66
CA ALA A 69 -10.16 -12.49 38.49
C ALA A 69 -9.59 -12.25 37.09
N ARG A 70 -8.71 -13.14 36.61
CA ARG A 70 -8.15 -13.10 35.26
C ARG A 70 -9.24 -13.26 34.20
N LYS A 71 -10.24 -14.10 34.44
CA LYS A 71 -11.41 -14.28 33.56
C LYS A 71 -12.25 -13.01 33.50
N LYS A 72 -12.61 -12.40 34.64
CA LYS A 72 -13.32 -11.11 34.68
C LYS A 72 -12.59 -10.02 33.90
N VAL A 73 -11.29 -9.84 34.14
CA VAL A 73 -10.46 -8.86 33.40
C VAL A 73 -10.39 -9.15 31.89
N LEU A 74 -10.53 -10.41 31.47
CA LEU A 74 -10.63 -10.78 30.06
C LEU A 74 -12.02 -10.49 29.48
N GLU A 75 -13.09 -10.77 30.22
CA GLU A 75 -14.49 -10.50 29.83
C GLU A 75 -14.76 -8.99 29.76
N GLU A 76 -14.29 -8.22 30.73
CA GLU A 76 -14.31 -6.75 30.74
C GLU A 76 -13.57 -6.15 29.53
N LYS A 77 -12.38 -6.68 29.20
CA LYS A 77 -11.62 -6.25 28.01
C LYS A 77 -12.29 -6.66 26.70
N ALA A 78 -12.96 -7.82 26.66
CA ALA A 78 -13.73 -8.24 25.50
C ALA A 78 -14.97 -7.35 25.29
N ALA A 79 -15.71 -7.04 26.37
CA ALA A 79 -16.85 -6.13 26.34
C ALA A 79 -16.44 -4.70 25.95
N ALA A 80 -15.35 -4.18 26.51
CA ALA A 80 -14.81 -2.87 26.13
C ALA A 80 -14.36 -2.83 24.65
N LYS A 81 -13.76 -3.91 24.14
CA LYS A 81 -13.41 -4.00 22.71
C LYS A 81 -14.67 -4.06 21.82
N ALA A 82 -15.68 -4.85 22.19
CA ALA A 82 -16.93 -4.96 21.43
C ALA A 82 -17.64 -3.60 21.37
N ALA A 83 -17.78 -2.91 22.51
CA ALA A 83 -18.37 -1.56 22.56
C ALA A 83 -17.59 -0.53 21.72
N ALA A 84 -16.26 -0.65 21.65
CA ALA A 84 -15.43 0.19 20.77
C ALA A 84 -15.63 -0.14 19.28
N GLU A 85 -15.74 -1.42 18.92
CA GLU A 85 -15.98 -1.86 17.54
C GLU A 85 -17.39 -1.47 17.04
N ASP A 86 -18.41 -1.62 17.88
CA ASP A 86 -19.79 -1.20 17.56
C ASP A 86 -19.89 0.34 17.46
N ALA A 87 -19.16 1.09 18.30
CA ALA A 87 -19.06 2.54 18.20
C ALA A 87 -18.31 2.99 16.92
N GLU A 88 -17.21 2.32 16.54
CA GLU A 88 -16.50 2.59 15.29
C GLU A 88 -17.37 2.27 14.06
N ARG A 89 -18.09 1.14 14.10
CA ARG A 89 -19.02 0.72 13.05
C ARG A 89 -20.13 1.76 12.86
N LYS A 90 -20.80 2.17 13.94
CA LYS A 90 -21.83 3.22 13.89
C LYS A 90 -21.28 4.56 13.39
N ALA A 91 -20.10 4.97 13.87
CA ALA A 91 -19.45 6.22 13.43
C ALA A 91 -18.96 6.16 11.97
N ARG A 92 -18.79 4.96 11.40
CA ARG A 92 -18.52 4.75 9.98
C ARG A 92 -19.81 4.79 9.15
N GLU A 93 -20.86 4.10 9.58
CA GLU A 93 -22.19 4.13 8.95
C GLU A 93 -22.75 5.56 8.89
N GLU A 94 -22.59 6.34 9.96
CA GLU A 94 -22.98 7.75 10.01
C GLU A 94 -22.19 8.63 9.02
N LYS A 95 -20.88 8.36 8.83
CA LYS A 95 -20.05 9.07 7.85
C LYS A 95 -20.41 8.68 6.41
N GLU A 96 -20.61 7.39 6.13
CA GLU A 96 -21.01 6.92 4.81
C GLU A 96 -22.41 7.45 4.42
N ALA A 97 -23.35 7.51 5.39
CA ALA A 97 -24.65 8.15 5.21
C ALA A 97 -24.53 9.67 4.97
N ALA A 98 -23.69 10.38 5.73
CA ALA A 98 -23.44 11.81 5.53
C ALA A 98 -22.78 12.12 4.18
N GLU A 99 -21.86 11.26 3.71
CA GLU A 99 -21.23 11.39 2.39
C GLU A 99 -22.22 11.13 1.25
N LEU A 100 -23.12 10.15 1.40
CA LEU A 100 -24.21 9.91 0.45
C LEU A 100 -25.19 11.09 0.41
N ALA A 101 -25.64 11.58 1.56
CA ALA A 101 -26.52 12.74 1.66
C ALA A 101 -25.88 14.01 1.07
N ALA A 102 -24.58 14.23 1.29
CA ALA A 102 -23.84 15.34 0.69
C ALA A 102 -23.78 15.22 -0.86
N LYS A 103 -23.49 14.02 -1.39
CA LYS A 103 -23.49 13.75 -2.84
C LYS A 103 -24.88 13.87 -3.45
N GLU A 104 -25.95 13.54 -2.74
CA GLU A 104 -27.32 13.72 -3.21
C GLU A 104 -27.74 15.18 -3.19
N ALA A 105 -27.38 15.94 -2.15
CA ALA A 105 -27.58 17.38 -2.12
C ALA A 105 -26.77 18.12 -3.22
N GLU A 106 -25.55 17.66 -3.54
CA GLU A 106 -24.76 18.18 -4.67
C GLU A 106 -25.41 17.85 -6.02
N LYS A 107 -25.82 16.59 -6.25
CA LYS A 107 -26.56 16.19 -7.47
C LYS A 107 -27.83 17.01 -7.65
N GLN A 108 -28.61 17.21 -6.58
CA GLN A 108 -29.84 17.98 -6.62
C GLN A 108 -29.56 19.45 -6.99
N LYS A 109 -28.61 20.11 -6.31
CA LYS A 109 -28.15 21.46 -6.68
C LYS A 109 -27.68 21.56 -8.14
N ALA A 110 -27.00 20.53 -8.66
CA ALA A 110 -26.55 20.47 -10.05
C ALA A 110 -27.70 20.19 -11.04
N ILE A 111 -28.78 19.54 -10.64
CA ILE A 111 -30.02 19.41 -11.42
C ILE A 111 -30.76 20.75 -11.44
N ASP A 112 -30.95 21.37 -10.28
CA ASP A 112 -31.65 22.65 -10.12
C ASP A 112 -30.93 23.76 -10.90
N ALA A 113 -29.59 23.84 -10.80
CA ALA A 113 -28.77 24.76 -11.61
C ALA A 113 -28.93 24.54 -13.13
N LYS A 114 -29.05 23.28 -13.58
CA LYS A 114 -29.33 22.97 -15.00
C LYS A 114 -30.76 23.33 -15.39
N MET A 115 -31.72 23.28 -14.48
CA MET A 115 -33.11 23.66 -14.74
C MET A 115 -33.30 25.18 -14.74
N THR A 116 -32.69 25.93 -13.82
CA THR A 116 -32.70 27.41 -13.84
C THR A 116 -31.97 27.97 -15.05
N LEU A 117 -30.84 27.36 -15.46
CA LEU A 117 -30.16 27.65 -16.72
C LEU A 117 -31.08 27.42 -17.92
N LYS A 118 -31.73 26.24 -18.04
CA LYS A 118 -32.71 25.94 -19.11
C LYS A 118 -33.90 26.91 -19.13
N THR A 119 -34.41 27.32 -17.98
CA THR A 119 -35.51 28.30 -17.91
C THR A 119 -35.04 29.68 -18.40
N SER A 120 -33.84 30.11 -18.00
CA SER A 120 -33.24 31.37 -18.48
C SER A 120 -32.94 31.34 -19.99
N VAL A 121 -32.49 30.19 -20.51
CA VAL A 121 -32.37 29.93 -21.97
C VAL A 121 -33.68 30.17 -22.67
N LYS A 122 -34.76 29.54 -22.17
CA LYS A 122 -36.07 29.64 -22.79
C LYS A 122 -36.59 31.08 -22.76
N GLN A 123 -36.46 31.78 -21.64
CA GLN A 123 -36.87 33.19 -21.51
C GLN A 123 -36.17 34.11 -22.53
N VAL A 124 -34.86 33.98 -22.71
CA VAL A 124 -34.11 34.78 -23.71
C VAL A 124 -34.51 34.39 -25.14
N ALA A 125 -34.62 33.09 -25.42
CA ALA A 125 -34.98 32.61 -26.75
C ALA A 125 -36.41 32.98 -27.15
N ASP A 126 -37.35 33.01 -26.21
CA ASP A 126 -38.75 33.38 -26.46
C ASP A 126 -38.90 34.90 -26.59
N PHE A 127 -38.27 35.71 -25.73
CA PHE A 127 -38.22 37.19 -25.90
C PHE A 127 -37.65 37.62 -27.27
N LEU A 128 -36.59 36.95 -27.74
CA LEU A 128 -36.01 37.24 -29.06
C LEU A 128 -36.95 36.84 -30.22
N LYS A 129 -37.84 35.86 -30.06
CA LYS A 129 -38.89 35.54 -31.05
C LYS A 129 -40.01 36.58 -31.02
N ASP A 130 -40.49 36.93 -29.83
CA ASP A 130 -41.60 37.88 -29.63
C ASP A 130 -41.26 39.29 -30.15
N LYS A 131 -39.97 39.62 -30.26
CA LYS A 131 -39.46 40.85 -30.89
C LYS A 131 -39.00 40.69 -32.34
N ALA A 132 -39.17 39.51 -32.95
CA ALA A 132 -38.66 39.14 -34.29
C ALA A 132 -37.15 39.35 -34.49
N LEU A 133 -36.37 39.30 -33.40
CA LEU A 133 -34.92 39.46 -33.38
C LEU A 133 -34.17 38.12 -33.52
N LEU A 134 -34.83 36.98 -33.32
CA LEU A 134 -34.25 35.65 -33.48
C LEU A 134 -34.19 35.25 -34.96
N ASP A 135 -33.02 34.77 -35.39
CA ASP A 135 -32.76 34.18 -36.70
C ASP A 135 -32.45 32.67 -36.53
N ASP A 136 -33.20 31.81 -37.22
CA ASP A 136 -33.08 30.35 -37.19
C ASP A 136 -31.89 29.82 -38.03
N LEU A 137 -31.19 30.67 -38.79
CA LEU A 137 -30.03 30.27 -39.60
C LEU A 137 -28.88 29.71 -38.73
N MET A 138 -28.41 28.52 -39.11
CA MET A 138 -27.44 27.70 -38.34
C MET A 138 -25.97 28.18 -38.45
N THR A 139 -25.72 29.48 -38.43
CA THR A 139 -24.41 30.08 -38.75
C THR A 139 -23.94 31.12 -37.73
N ASN A 140 -22.70 30.98 -37.23
CA ASN A 140 -22.19 31.72 -36.06
C ASN A 140 -21.72 33.18 -36.30
N LYS A 141 -22.18 33.89 -37.36
CA LYS A 141 -21.93 35.34 -37.49
C LYS A 141 -22.69 36.07 -36.36
N LEU A 142 -22.12 37.14 -35.82
CA LEU A 142 -22.86 38.12 -35.02
C LEU A 142 -23.38 39.19 -35.97
N LEU A 143 -24.63 39.62 -35.79
CA LEU A 143 -25.25 40.72 -36.56
C LEU A 143 -25.65 41.84 -35.60
N ALA A 144 -25.77 43.07 -36.09
CA ALA A 144 -26.16 44.22 -35.26
C ALA A 144 -27.66 44.26 -34.96
N CYS A 145 -28.50 43.67 -35.82
CA CYS A 145 -29.97 43.72 -35.74
C CYS A 145 -30.67 42.40 -35.40
N LYS A 146 -29.98 41.24 -35.48
CA LYS A 146 -30.57 39.91 -35.20
C LYS A 146 -29.62 38.99 -34.45
N VAL A 147 -30.14 38.20 -33.52
CA VAL A 147 -29.41 37.14 -32.82
C VAL A 147 -29.71 35.81 -33.50
N ARG A 148 -28.68 35.08 -33.90
CA ARG A 148 -28.84 33.71 -34.45
C ARG A 148 -28.93 32.66 -33.34
N LYS A 149 -29.85 31.72 -33.49
CA LYS A 149 -30.15 30.65 -32.53
C LYS A 149 -28.93 29.83 -32.06
N PRO A 150 -27.93 29.49 -32.91
CA PRO A 150 -26.69 28.87 -32.45
C PRO A 150 -25.89 29.72 -31.46
N ASN A 151 -25.87 31.06 -31.59
CA ASN A 151 -25.17 31.93 -30.63
C ASN A 151 -25.88 31.90 -29.26
N VAL A 152 -27.22 31.85 -29.22
CA VAL A 152 -27.99 31.68 -27.97
C VAL A 152 -27.62 30.36 -27.30
N GLN A 153 -27.67 29.25 -28.04
CA GLN A 153 -27.30 27.93 -27.53
C GLN A 153 -25.84 27.88 -27.06
N TRP A 154 -24.90 28.49 -27.80
CA TRP A 154 -23.48 28.52 -27.45
C TRP A 154 -23.22 29.29 -26.16
N VAL A 155 -23.79 30.50 -25.99
CA VAL A 155 -23.66 31.30 -24.76
C VAL A 155 -24.02 30.45 -23.55
N LEU A 156 -25.15 29.73 -23.64
CA LEU A 156 -25.76 29.09 -22.50
C LEU A 156 -25.20 27.69 -22.21
N GLN A 157 -24.46 27.10 -23.16
CA GLN A 157 -23.57 25.96 -22.91
C GLN A 157 -22.28 26.37 -22.17
N ASN A 158 -21.98 27.68 -22.11
CA ASN A 158 -20.71 28.22 -21.61
C ASN A 158 -20.87 29.20 -20.42
N CYS A 159 -22.10 29.51 -19.99
CA CYS A 159 -22.42 30.38 -18.86
C CYS A 159 -22.67 29.63 -17.55
N ASN A 160 -22.36 30.29 -16.43
CA ASN A 160 -22.87 29.98 -15.10
C ASN A 160 -24.35 30.41 -14.96
N VAL A 161 -25.02 29.94 -13.89
CA VAL A 161 -26.42 30.31 -13.60
C VAL A 161 -26.58 31.83 -13.47
N ASP A 162 -25.71 32.49 -12.72
CA ASP A 162 -25.78 33.93 -12.44
C ASP A 162 -25.43 34.78 -13.68
N GLU A 163 -24.56 34.26 -14.56
CA GLU A 163 -24.30 34.89 -15.86
C GLU A 163 -25.53 34.76 -16.77
N ALA A 164 -26.22 33.62 -16.76
CA ALA A 164 -27.41 33.40 -17.58
C ALA A 164 -28.63 34.21 -17.13
N THR A 165 -28.81 34.43 -15.81
CA THR A 165 -29.83 35.35 -15.30
C THR A 165 -29.49 36.80 -15.61
N ALA A 166 -28.24 37.22 -15.40
CA ALA A 166 -27.79 38.58 -15.75
C ALA A 166 -27.94 38.89 -17.25
N ILE A 167 -27.59 37.94 -18.13
CA ILE A 167 -27.83 38.07 -19.59
C ILE A 167 -29.32 38.16 -19.90
N ARG A 168 -30.17 37.38 -19.22
CA ARG A 168 -31.63 37.47 -19.40
C ARG A 168 -32.15 38.85 -19.03
N ASP A 169 -31.77 39.39 -17.88
CA ASP A 169 -32.23 40.71 -17.43
C ASP A 169 -31.64 41.87 -18.26
N ALA A 170 -30.39 41.75 -18.72
CA ALA A 170 -29.77 42.74 -19.60
C ALA A 170 -30.33 42.75 -21.04
N VAL A 171 -30.88 41.62 -21.51
CA VAL A 171 -31.52 41.52 -22.83
C VAL A 171 -32.99 41.92 -22.79
N THR A 172 -33.73 41.60 -21.72
CA THR A 172 -35.16 41.97 -21.59
C THR A 172 -35.38 43.43 -21.20
N SER A 173 -34.43 44.07 -20.50
CA SER A 173 -34.48 45.50 -20.17
C SER A 173 -33.96 46.42 -21.28
N ALA A 174 -33.17 45.89 -22.22
CA ALA A 174 -32.65 46.66 -23.35
C ALA A 174 -33.72 46.89 -24.43
N SER A 175 -33.62 48.02 -25.13
CA SER A 175 -34.56 48.36 -26.21
C SER A 175 -34.45 47.38 -27.38
N ALA A 176 -35.62 46.90 -27.83
CA ALA A 176 -35.79 46.09 -29.03
C ALA A 176 -36.05 46.92 -30.30
N ALA A 177 -36.08 48.26 -30.20
CA ALA A 177 -36.23 49.13 -31.36
C ALA A 177 -34.92 49.20 -32.18
N VAL A 178 -35.04 49.33 -33.49
CA VAL A 178 -33.90 49.59 -34.37
C VAL A 178 -33.45 51.04 -34.19
N VAL A 179 -32.17 51.23 -33.90
CA VAL A 179 -31.51 52.53 -33.78
C VAL A 179 -30.53 52.68 -34.94
N ALA A 180 -30.69 53.74 -35.72
CA ALA A 180 -29.72 54.11 -36.75
C ALA A 180 -28.46 54.67 -36.10
N SER A 181 -27.29 54.16 -36.48
CA SER A 181 -26.02 54.84 -36.24
C SER A 181 -25.81 55.86 -37.34
N ALA A 182 -25.35 57.07 -37.00
CA ALA A 182 -24.74 57.94 -37.99
C ALA A 182 -23.51 57.22 -38.60
N PRO A 183 -23.30 57.27 -39.92
CA PRO A 183 -22.14 56.63 -40.54
C PRO A 183 -20.86 57.39 -40.17
N PRO A 184 -19.75 56.70 -39.87
CA PRO A 184 -18.44 57.33 -39.92
C PRO A 184 -18.14 57.75 -41.36
N ALA A 185 -17.49 58.90 -41.54
CA ALA A 185 -16.97 59.26 -42.85
C ALA A 185 -15.78 58.37 -43.21
N ASP A 186 -15.69 58.02 -44.50
CA ASP A 186 -14.55 57.36 -45.17
C ASP A 186 -14.29 55.86 -44.85
N SER A 187 -15.14 54.99 -45.38
CA SER A 187 -14.71 53.75 -46.10
C SER A 187 -15.85 53.10 -46.88
N CYS A 188 -15.54 52.42 -47.99
CA CYS A 188 -16.52 51.76 -48.87
C CYS A 188 -16.60 50.24 -48.62
N GLU A 189 -17.23 49.82 -47.52
CA GLU A 189 -17.74 48.45 -47.33
C GLU A 189 -19.23 48.45 -46.94
N GLU A 190 -19.88 47.28 -47.04
CA GLU A 190 -21.33 47.06 -47.18
C GLU A 190 -22.26 47.94 -46.30
N ALA A 191 -23.31 48.50 -46.92
CA ALA A 191 -24.26 49.46 -46.31
C ALA A 191 -25.20 48.88 -45.22
N ASP A 192 -25.01 47.64 -44.78
CA ASP A 192 -25.80 46.96 -43.74
C ASP A 192 -25.34 47.34 -42.30
N ALA A 193 -24.28 48.15 -42.18
CA ALA A 193 -23.68 48.57 -40.90
C ALA A 193 -24.40 49.74 -40.20
N ALA A 194 -25.33 50.43 -40.86
CA ALA A 194 -25.93 51.68 -40.38
C ALA A 194 -27.04 51.51 -39.31
N GLN A 195 -27.45 50.29 -38.99
CA GLN A 195 -28.54 50.01 -38.05
C GLN A 195 -28.12 48.98 -37.00
N HIS A 196 -28.61 49.14 -35.77
CA HIS A 196 -28.42 48.17 -34.70
C HIS A 196 -29.64 48.11 -33.78
N VAL A 197 -29.80 47.01 -33.04
CA VAL A 197 -30.80 46.89 -31.98
C VAL A 197 -30.08 46.80 -30.63
N PRO A 198 -30.32 47.69 -29.66
CA PRO A 198 -29.58 47.71 -28.39
C PRO A 198 -29.57 46.35 -27.65
N ALA A 199 -30.70 45.64 -27.60
CA ALA A 199 -30.78 44.30 -26.99
C ALA A 199 -29.93 43.22 -27.72
N VAL A 200 -29.65 43.40 -29.01
CA VAL A 200 -28.76 42.52 -29.79
C VAL A 200 -27.30 42.90 -29.55
N VAL A 201 -27.01 44.20 -29.38
CA VAL A 201 -25.66 44.69 -29.06
C VAL A 201 -25.24 44.28 -27.64
N THR A 202 -26.11 44.38 -26.62
CA THR A 202 -25.81 43.88 -25.26
C THR A 202 -25.56 42.37 -25.26
N PHE A 203 -26.41 41.59 -25.95
CA PHE A 203 -26.17 40.15 -26.14
C PHE A 203 -24.81 39.87 -26.81
N ASN A 204 -24.46 40.58 -27.88
CA ASN A 204 -23.18 40.46 -28.57
C ASN A 204 -21.97 40.87 -27.70
N GLN A 205 -22.13 41.78 -26.74
CA GLN A 205 -21.11 42.13 -25.75
C GLN A 205 -20.90 40.98 -24.75
N HIS A 206 -21.99 40.38 -24.24
CA HIS A 206 -21.90 39.21 -23.37
C HIS A 206 -21.24 38.01 -24.06
N VAL A 207 -21.56 37.75 -25.35
CA VAL A 207 -20.85 36.74 -26.16
C VAL A 207 -19.34 36.97 -26.12
N LYS A 208 -18.88 38.19 -26.40
CA LYS A 208 -17.45 38.55 -26.41
C LYS A 208 -16.80 38.43 -25.02
N ALA A 209 -17.53 38.74 -23.96
CA ALA A 209 -17.06 38.58 -22.58
C ALA A 209 -16.86 37.09 -22.22
N ILE A 210 -17.74 36.20 -22.68
CA ILE A 210 -17.62 34.75 -22.49
C ILE A 210 -16.47 34.19 -23.34
N GLU A 211 -16.34 34.62 -24.60
CA GLU A 211 -15.19 34.29 -25.47
C GLU A 211 -13.86 34.69 -24.78
N ALA A 212 -13.80 35.88 -24.19
CA ALA A 212 -12.64 36.35 -23.42
C ALA A 212 -12.39 35.58 -22.11
N ARG A 213 -13.44 35.20 -21.37
CA ARG A 213 -13.33 34.37 -20.14
C ARG A 213 -12.81 32.96 -20.44
N ILE A 214 -13.19 32.39 -21.58
CA ILE A 214 -12.81 31.03 -21.99
C ILE A 214 -11.48 31.02 -22.77
N GLY A 215 -11.04 32.17 -23.29
CA GLY A 215 -9.84 32.29 -24.13
C GLY A 215 -10.00 31.63 -25.50
N ARG A 216 -11.23 31.34 -25.92
CA ARG A 216 -11.57 30.56 -27.11
C ARG A 216 -12.77 31.19 -27.81
N ASN A 217 -12.68 31.39 -29.12
CA ASN A 217 -13.80 31.93 -29.90
C ASN A 217 -14.87 30.86 -30.17
N ARG A 218 -16.04 31.28 -30.66
CA ARG A 218 -17.14 30.38 -31.07
C ARG A 218 -16.81 29.37 -32.18
N TYR A 219 -15.65 29.49 -32.83
CA TYR A 219 -15.15 28.55 -33.85
C TYR A 219 -14.12 27.55 -33.29
N GLY A 220 -13.78 27.64 -32.00
CA GLY A 220 -12.85 26.71 -31.35
C GLY A 220 -11.37 27.12 -31.43
N GLU A 221 -11.06 28.31 -31.94
CA GLU A 221 -9.70 28.85 -32.04
C GLU A 221 -9.30 29.58 -30.75
N GLY A 222 -8.02 29.52 -30.38
CA GLY A 222 -7.48 30.22 -29.22
C GLY A 222 -7.35 31.72 -29.47
N ILE A 223 -7.96 32.53 -28.61
CA ILE A 223 -7.90 34.00 -28.71
C ILE A 223 -6.53 34.47 -28.24
N LYS A 224 -5.69 34.90 -29.19
CA LYS A 224 -4.39 35.53 -28.87
C LYS A 224 -4.63 36.83 -28.11
N LYS A 225 -4.32 36.83 -26.81
CA LYS A 225 -4.25 38.03 -25.99
C LYS A 225 -3.17 38.95 -26.58
N SER A 226 -3.56 40.11 -27.08
CA SER A 226 -2.66 41.02 -27.80
C SER A 226 -1.62 41.65 -26.88
N ALA A 227 -0.35 41.29 -27.08
CA ALA A 227 0.78 42.04 -26.53
C ALA A 227 1.01 43.27 -27.42
N GLY A 228 0.89 44.48 -26.86
CA GLY A 228 0.76 45.68 -27.70
C GLY A 228 0.88 47.04 -27.00
N ALA A 229 1.73 47.16 -25.97
CA ALA A 229 2.17 48.46 -25.45
C ALA A 229 3.60 48.33 -24.90
N ALA A 230 4.56 49.04 -25.49
CA ALA A 230 5.99 48.89 -25.13
C ALA A 230 6.80 50.17 -25.39
N SER A 231 7.47 50.67 -24.35
CA SER A 231 8.68 51.50 -24.41
C SER A 231 9.35 51.58 -23.02
N PRO A 232 10.66 51.90 -22.91
CA PRO A 232 11.52 51.08 -22.07
C PRO A 232 12.40 51.81 -21.04
N ALA A 233 12.80 51.09 -19.98
CA ALA A 233 14.09 51.27 -19.27
C ALA A 233 14.35 50.10 -18.28
N GLY A 234 15.61 49.92 -17.86
CA GLY A 234 15.96 49.22 -16.60
C GLY A 234 16.22 47.70 -16.66
N LYS A 235 17.47 47.29 -16.89
CA LYS A 235 17.96 45.92 -16.55
C LYS A 235 18.52 45.89 -15.13
N LYS A 236 18.00 45.00 -14.26
CA LYS A 236 18.75 43.97 -13.48
C LYS A 236 17.88 43.25 -12.43
N HIS A 237 18.16 41.95 -12.23
CA HIS A 237 17.77 41.02 -11.14
C HIS A 237 16.70 41.42 -10.11
N VAL A 238 15.70 40.55 -9.89
CA VAL A 238 15.76 39.42 -8.92
C VAL A 238 14.88 38.26 -9.45
N ASP A 239 15.24 37.01 -9.16
CA ASP A 239 14.59 35.79 -9.62
C ASP A 239 13.32 35.43 -8.81
N PRO A 240 12.15 35.18 -9.43
CA PRO A 240 10.92 34.78 -8.74
C PRO A 240 10.76 33.26 -8.64
N ALA A 241 11.11 32.67 -7.50
CA ALA A 241 10.95 31.24 -7.26
C ALA A 241 9.57 30.87 -6.68
N ALA A 242 8.53 30.73 -7.54
CA ALA A 242 7.33 29.91 -7.24
C ALA A 242 6.38 29.74 -8.45
N ALA A 243 6.27 28.52 -9.00
CA ALA A 243 4.99 27.79 -9.22
C ALA A 243 5.15 26.51 -10.07
N ALA A 244 4.45 25.45 -9.66
CA ALA A 244 3.90 24.36 -10.48
C ALA A 244 4.73 23.81 -11.67
N ALA A 245 5.60 22.84 -11.41
CA ALA A 245 6.09 21.92 -12.45
C ALA A 245 4.97 20.95 -12.93
N PRO A 246 4.95 20.52 -14.20
CA PRO A 246 3.92 19.65 -14.74
C PRO A 246 4.07 18.19 -14.28
N LYS A 247 3.03 17.38 -14.49
CA LYS A 247 3.09 15.91 -14.34
C LYS A 247 4.24 15.36 -15.22
N PRO A 248 5.26 14.69 -14.67
CA PRO A 248 6.33 14.13 -15.47
C PRO A 248 5.80 12.94 -16.27
N ALA A 249 6.00 12.96 -17.59
CA ALA A 249 5.92 11.75 -18.40
C ALA A 249 7.03 10.78 -17.95
N VAL A 250 6.73 9.49 -17.88
CA VAL A 250 7.68 8.49 -17.34
C VAL A 250 8.82 8.23 -18.33
N ALA A 251 9.87 9.05 -18.23
CA ALA A 251 11.19 8.65 -18.68
C ALA A 251 11.60 7.38 -17.92
N LYS A 252 12.09 6.37 -18.63
CA LYS A 252 12.51 5.10 -18.02
C LYS A 252 13.74 5.36 -17.15
N ALA A 253 13.55 5.45 -15.83
CA ALA A 253 14.65 5.58 -14.89
C ALA A 253 15.59 4.37 -15.03
N SER A 254 16.84 4.62 -15.42
CA SER A 254 17.90 3.62 -15.38
C SER A 254 18.35 3.41 -13.94
N TRP A 255 18.47 2.15 -13.53
CA TRP A 255 19.10 1.79 -12.26
C TRP A 255 20.57 2.22 -12.26
N THR A 256 20.97 3.05 -11.29
CA THR A 256 22.39 3.32 -11.02
C THR A 256 22.97 2.27 -10.08
N ASP A 257 24.30 2.20 -9.99
CA ASP A 257 24.96 1.31 -9.01
C ASP A 257 24.61 1.69 -7.55
N GLU A 258 24.40 2.99 -7.28
CA GLU A 258 23.92 3.49 -5.98
C GLU A 258 22.50 2.98 -5.67
N ASP A 259 21.58 3.05 -6.65
CA ASP A 259 20.23 2.50 -6.51
C ASP A 259 20.26 0.99 -6.22
N ILE A 260 21.15 0.25 -6.89
CA ILE A 260 21.32 -1.20 -6.72
C ILE A 260 21.89 -1.51 -5.32
N ILE A 261 22.89 -0.76 -4.84
CA ILE A 261 23.45 -0.91 -3.49
C ILE A 261 22.41 -0.58 -2.42
N GLN A 262 21.61 0.46 -2.61
CA GLN A 262 20.52 0.84 -1.71
C GLN A 262 19.42 -0.23 -1.71
N LEU A 263 19.04 -0.73 -2.88
CA LEU A 263 18.08 -1.82 -3.04
C LEU A 263 18.52 -3.10 -2.33
N GLN A 264 19.80 -3.48 -2.43
CA GLN A 264 20.35 -4.65 -1.71
C GLN A 264 20.26 -4.49 -0.19
N LYS A 265 20.67 -3.32 0.35
CA LYS A 265 20.57 -3.02 1.79
C LYS A 265 19.11 -3.05 2.27
N LEU A 266 18.19 -2.49 1.50
CA LEU A 266 16.75 -2.49 1.79
C LEU A 266 16.14 -3.90 1.70
N ALA A 267 16.52 -4.72 0.71
CA ALA A 267 16.05 -6.09 0.55
C ALA A 267 16.49 -7.02 1.71
N ILE A 268 17.65 -6.74 2.32
CA ILE A 268 18.12 -7.41 3.55
C ILE A 268 17.35 -6.88 4.78
N LYS A 269 17.18 -5.56 4.90
CA LYS A 269 16.46 -4.90 6.01
C LYS A 269 14.99 -5.34 6.11
N TYR A 270 14.35 -5.56 4.97
CA TYR A 270 12.97 -6.04 4.85
C TYR A 270 12.97 -7.42 4.18
N PRO A 271 13.08 -8.54 4.91
CA PRO A 271 13.04 -9.89 4.34
C PRO A 271 11.66 -10.24 3.77
N GLY A 272 11.60 -11.24 2.88
CA GLY A 272 10.37 -11.66 2.21
C GLY A 272 9.32 -12.25 3.18
N GLY A 273 8.13 -11.66 3.20
CA GLY A 273 7.00 -12.12 4.02
C GLY A 273 6.00 -11.02 4.41
N ALA A 274 6.43 -9.76 4.47
CA ALA A 274 5.56 -8.61 4.66
C ALA A 274 4.85 -8.20 3.35
N VAL A 275 3.56 -7.87 3.43
CA VAL A 275 2.76 -7.44 2.26
C VAL A 275 3.27 -6.10 1.74
N ASP A 276 3.40 -5.08 2.61
CA ASP A 276 3.92 -3.76 2.27
C ASP A 276 5.44 -3.70 2.00
N ARG A 277 6.13 -4.83 1.82
CA ARG A 277 7.60 -4.87 1.61
C ARG A 277 8.01 -3.93 0.47
N TRP A 278 7.36 -4.09 -0.68
CA TRP A 278 7.76 -3.43 -1.92
C TRP A 278 7.47 -1.93 -1.86
N ARG A 279 6.31 -1.55 -1.32
CA ARG A 279 5.92 -0.18 -0.98
C ARG A 279 6.95 0.55 -0.12
N HIS A 280 7.41 -0.06 0.98
CA HIS A 280 8.44 0.55 1.85
C HIS A 280 9.81 0.70 1.15
N ILE A 281 10.17 -0.25 0.28
CA ILE A 281 11.43 -0.19 -0.48
C ILE A 281 11.35 0.87 -1.59
N ALA A 282 10.22 0.97 -2.31
CA ALA A 282 9.99 2.01 -3.32
C ALA A 282 9.97 3.43 -2.70
N GLN A 283 9.31 3.59 -1.54
CA GLN A 283 9.32 4.85 -0.79
C GLN A 283 10.74 5.23 -0.31
N ALA A 284 11.56 4.24 0.06
CA ALA A 284 12.97 4.42 0.42
C ALA A 284 13.92 4.50 -0.80
N LEU A 285 13.38 4.61 -2.01
CA LEU A 285 14.06 4.93 -3.28
C LEU A 285 13.39 6.16 -3.93
N ASP A 286 12.88 7.07 -3.11
CA ASP A 286 12.17 8.32 -3.47
C ASP A 286 11.01 8.14 -4.47
N ASN A 287 10.44 6.93 -4.54
CA ASN A 287 9.44 6.50 -5.53
C ASN A 287 9.90 6.66 -7.00
N ARG A 288 11.23 6.68 -7.25
CA ARG A 288 11.82 6.70 -8.60
C ARG A 288 11.56 5.41 -9.39
N PHE A 289 11.22 4.32 -8.70
CA PHE A 289 10.90 3.01 -9.25
C PHE A 289 9.58 2.50 -8.66
N THR A 290 8.76 1.82 -9.46
CA THR A 290 7.49 1.23 -8.98
C THR A 290 7.73 -0.02 -8.14
N GLU A 291 6.75 -0.42 -7.33
CA GLU A 291 6.82 -1.65 -6.52
C GLU A 291 7.12 -2.90 -7.37
N GLU A 292 6.61 -2.95 -8.60
CA GLU A 292 6.87 -4.01 -9.58
C GLU A 292 8.33 -4.01 -10.08
N GLN A 293 8.88 -2.83 -10.42
CA GLN A 293 10.27 -2.66 -10.86
C GLN A 293 11.26 -3.02 -9.74
N VAL A 294 10.96 -2.59 -8.51
CA VAL A 294 11.72 -2.95 -7.30
C VAL A 294 11.72 -4.46 -7.08
N LEU A 295 10.55 -5.10 -7.21
CA LEU A 295 10.38 -6.55 -7.09
C LEU A 295 11.13 -7.32 -8.21
N GLU A 296 11.09 -6.83 -9.44
CA GLU A 296 11.80 -7.44 -10.57
C GLU A 296 13.32 -7.30 -10.43
N GLN A 297 13.83 -6.13 -10.04
CA GLN A 297 15.27 -5.92 -9.86
C GLN A 297 15.82 -6.71 -8.66
N VAL A 298 15.07 -6.87 -7.56
CA VAL A 298 15.45 -7.80 -6.47
C VAL A 298 15.49 -9.24 -6.96
N LYS A 299 14.50 -9.69 -7.75
CA LYS A 299 14.53 -11.03 -8.39
C LYS A 299 15.73 -11.19 -9.34
N ASN A 300 16.14 -10.13 -10.02
CA ASN A 300 17.28 -10.14 -10.94
C ASN A 300 18.61 -10.26 -10.17
N ILE A 301 18.79 -9.48 -9.10
CA ILE A 301 19.95 -9.59 -8.18
C ILE A 301 20.00 -10.98 -7.53
N GLU A 302 18.87 -11.45 -7.01
CA GLU A 302 18.75 -12.83 -6.48
C GLU A 302 19.06 -13.90 -7.52
N ARG A 303 18.81 -13.65 -8.81
CA ARG A 303 19.12 -14.57 -9.91
C ARG A 303 20.61 -14.57 -10.21
N GLY A 304 21.25 -13.40 -10.31
CA GLY A 304 22.71 -13.27 -10.51
C GLY A 304 23.51 -13.96 -9.40
N ILE A 305 23.07 -13.83 -8.15
CA ILE A 305 23.66 -14.54 -7.00
C ILE A 305 23.51 -16.07 -7.14
N LYS A 306 22.42 -16.56 -7.75
CA LYS A 306 22.17 -17.99 -7.99
C LYS A 306 22.85 -18.55 -9.25
N THR A 307 23.21 -17.71 -10.22
CA THR A 307 23.91 -18.12 -11.46
C THR A 307 25.42 -17.89 -11.44
N GLY A 308 25.96 -17.25 -10.40
CA GLY A 308 27.40 -17.03 -10.24
C GLY A 308 28.02 -15.97 -11.17
N GLN A 309 27.21 -15.27 -11.97
CA GLN A 309 27.69 -14.21 -12.84
C GLN A 309 27.99 -12.93 -12.03
N LYS A 310 29.28 -12.71 -11.77
CA LYS A 310 29.80 -11.48 -11.15
C LYS A 310 29.89 -10.35 -12.20
N PRO A 311 29.45 -9.11 -11.91
CA PRO A 311 29.66 -7.97 -12.80
C PRO A 311 31.14 -7.62 -12.95
N PRO A 312 31.57 -7.04 -14.09
CA PRO A 312 32.99 -6.86 -14.41
C PRO A 312 33.57 -5.55 -13.87
N SER A 313 34.23 -5.60 -12.71
CA SER A 313 35.49 -4.88 -12.42
C SER A 313 36.05 -5.28 -11.06
N ALA A 314 37.35 -5.07 -10.85
CA ALA A 314 38.06 -5.54 -9.65
C ALA A 314 39.00 -4.47 -9.07
N VAL A 315 39.13 -4.50 -7.74
CA VAL A 315 40.38 -4.25 -7.03
C VAL A 315 40.55 -5.39 -6.01
N SER A 316 41.79 -5.80 -5.74
CA SER A 316 42.12 -6.96 -4.89
C SER A 316 42.94 -6.53 -3.66
N MET A 317 42.76 -7.23 -2.54
CA MET A 317 43.79 -7.44 -1.50
C MET A 317 43.64 -8.86 -0.92
N GLN A 318 44.75 -9.47 -0.47
CA GLN A 318 44.91 -10.93 -0.66
C GLN A 318 45.87 -11.60 0.35
N THR A 319 45.40 -12.69 0.97
CA THR A 319 46.11 -13.82 1.61
C THR A 319 45.09 -14.99 1.66
N GLY A 320 45.30 -16.26 1.27
CA GLY A 320 46.50 -17.11 1.14
C GLY A 320 46.54 -18.11 2.32
N ILE A 321 46.75 -19.44 2.23
CA ILE A 321 47.15 -20.46 1.19
C ILE A 321 46.78 -21.87 1.80
N PRO A 322 46.52 -23.05 1.13
CA PRO A 322 46.31 -23.46 -0.28
C PRO A 322 45.02 -24.34 -0.56
N ASP A 323 45.05 -25.07 -1.69
CA ASP A 323 44.39 -26.32 -2.17
C ASP A 323 44.07 -27.49 -1.19
N ALA A 324 43.28 -28.55 -1.49
CA ALA A 324 42.46 -29.04 -2.63
C ALA A 324 41.55 -30.25 -2.17
N PRO A 325 40.71 -30.94 -2.99
CA PRO A 325 40.42 -30.83 -4.44
C PRO A 325 38.92 -30.62 -4.81
N VAL A 326 38.61 -30.63 -6.12
CA VAL A 326 37.27 -30.34 -6.70
C VAL A 326 36.58 -31.60 -7.28
N ALA A 327 35.29 -31.79 -6.99
CA ALA A 327 34.33 -32.60 -7.75
C ALA A 327 32.87 -32.19 -7.39
N PRO A 328 31.82 -32.57 -8.16
CA PRO A 328 31.26 -31.76 -9.25
C PRO A 328 29.88 -31.14 -8.93
N ALA A 329 29.29 -30.42 -9.89
CA ALA A 329 28.04 -29.66 -9.70
C ALA A 329 26.78 -30.35 -10.27
N ALA A 330 25.67 -30.30 -9.51
CA ALA A 330 24.25 -30.44 -9.92
C ALA A 330 23.36 -30.57 -8.65
N PRO A 331 22.01 -30.45 -8.74
CA PRO A 331 21.19 -29.53 -9.53
C PRO A 331 20.30 -28.67 -8.59
N ALA A 332 19.08 -28.29 -9.01
CA ALA A 332 18.13 -27.54 -8.20
C ALA A 332 16.93 -28.39 -7.73
N ALA A 333 16.58 -28.22 -6.45
CA ALA A 333 15.20 -28.33 -5.93
C ALA A 333 14.48 -29.70 -5.87
N ASP A 334 15.16 -30.78 -5.47
CA ASP A 334 14.56 -31.69 -4.47
C ASP A 334 15.55 -32.53 -3.62
N ASP A 335 16.86 -32.46 -3.90
CA ASP A 335 17.86 -33.34 -3.29
C ASP A 335 18.02 -33.21 -1.77
N TRP A 336 17.45 -34.16 -1.04
CA TRP A 336 17.84 -34.54 0.32
C TRP A 336 18.77 -35.76 0.25
N THR A 337 20.06 -35.57 0.50
CA THR A 337 20.99 -36.71 0.51
C THR A 337 20.69 -37.66 1.67
N PRO A 338 21.01 -38.97 1.57
CA PRO A 338 20.84 -39.90 2.67
C PRO A 338 21.56 -39.46 3.96
N ASN A 339 22.69 -38.76 3.86
CA ASN A 339 23.40 -38.21 5.01
C ASN A 339 22.60 -37.07 5.67
N GLN A 340 22.12 -36.10 4.88
CA GLN A 340 21.29 -34.99 5.39
C GLN A 340 19.97 -35.48 6.01
N GLN A 341 19.33 -36.50 5.41
CA GLN A 341 18.12 -37.12 5.95
C GLN A 341 18.42 -37.81 7.30
N LYS A 342 19.55 -38.55 7.40
CA LYS A 342 20.00 -39.19 8.66
C LYS A 342 20.32 -38.16 9.75
N GLN A 343 20.97 -37.04 9.39
CA GLN A 343 21.24 -35.91 10.28
C GLN A 343 19.95 -35.25 10.79
N LEU A 344 18.97 -35.02 9.89
CA LEU A 344 17.66 -34.47 10.25
C LEU A 344 16.91 -35.39 11.23
N GLU A 345 16.89 -36.70 10.96
CA GLU A 345 16.22 -37.69 11.82
C GLU A 345 16.91 -37.86 13.18
N ALA A 346 18.24 -37.78 13.25
CA ALA A 346 18.98 -37.71 14.51
C ALA A 346 18.60 -36.45 15.29
N GLY A 347 18.66 -35.26 14.66
CA GLY A 347 18.27 -34.00 15.28
C GLY A 347 16.82 -33.98 15.78
N LEU A 348 15.88 -34.57 15.03
CA LEU A 348 14.48 -34.72 15.43
C LEU A 348 14.28 -35.70 16.60
N ARG A 349 15.16 -36.71 16.72
CA ARG A 349 15.16 -37.70 17.82
C ARG A 349 15.73 -37.11 19.10
N ASP A 350 16.89 -36.46 19.02
CA ASP A 350 17.54 -35.74 20.13
C ASP A 350 16.61 -34.66 20.69
N MET A 351 16.00 -33.88 19.80
CA MET A 351 15.16 -32.74 20.15
C MET A 351 13.68 -33.13 20.31
N LYS A 352 13.34 -34.43 20.46
CA LYS A 352 11.96 -34.92 20.50
C LYS A 352 11.08 -34.12 21.46
N ASP A 353 11.48 -34.08 22.73
CA ASP A 353 10.70 -33.49 23.82
C ASP A 353 10.92 -31.97 23.99
N TYR A 354 11.82 -31.38 23.19
CA TYR A 354 12.06 -29.94 23.14
C TYR A 354 10.92 -29.19 22.42
N LYS A 355 10.44 -28.10 23.03
CA LYS A 355 9.20 -27.39 22.62
C LYS A 355 9.39 -25.91 22.25
N GLU A 356 10.60 -25.39 22.31
CA GLU A 356 10.88 -23.97 22.01
C GLU A 356 10.94 -23.69 20.50
N LYS A 357 10.74 -22.41 20.13
CA LYS A 357 10.54 -21.97 18.74
C LYS A 357 11.78 -22.14 17.84
N ASP A 358 12.96 -22.22 18.43
CA ASP A 358 14.26 -22.37 17.78
C ASP A 358 14.65 -23.84 17.52
N LYS A 359 13.80 -24.81 17.87
CA LYS A 359 13.99 -26.25 17.64
C LYS A 359 14.60 -26.57 16.27
N PHE A 360 14.04 -25.98 15.21
CA PHE A 360 14.49 -26.23 13.83
C PHE A 360 15.77 -25.48 13.44
N ALA A 361 16.14 -24.42 14.15
CA ALA A 361 17.46 -23.79 14.02
C ALA A 361 18.56 -24.66 14.66
N LYS A 362 18.31 -25.17 15.86
CA LYS A 362 19.21 -26.15 16.54
C LYS A 362 19.34 -27.47 15.77
N ILE A 363 18.30 -27.90 15.06
CA ILE A 363 18.38 -29.06 14.15
C ILE A 363 19.16 -28.71 12.87
N ALA A 364 18.92 -27.55 12.24
CA ALA A 364 19.66 -27.13 11.04
C ALA A 364 21.17 -26.98 11.31
N ALA A 365 21.59 -26.56 12.51
CA ALA A 365 22.99 -26.56 12.91
C ALA A 365 23.65 -27.96 12.94
N LYS A 366 22.87 -29.05 12.86
CA LYS A 366 23.33 -30.45 12.72
C LYS A 366 23.16 -31.02 11.30
N VAL A 367 22.58 -30.27 10.35
CA VAL A 367 22.27 -30.76 8.98
C VAL A 367 23.06 -29.96 7.94
N GLU A 368 24.05 -30.60 7.32
CA GLU A 368 24.96 -29.96 6.37
C GLU A 368 24.21 -29.32 5.19
N GLY A 369 24.39 -28.01 5.00
CA GLY A 369 23.85 -27.27 3.86
C GLY A 369 22.32 -27.10 3.83
N LYS A 370 21.59 -27.35 4.93
CA LYS A 370 20.13 -27.14 5.00
C LYS A 370 19.76 -26.11 6.07
N SER A 371 18.85 -25.19 5.72
CA SER A 371 18.32 -24.16 6.63
C SER A 371 17.23 -24.69 7.56
N ALA A 372 16.96 -23.94 8.65
CA ALA A 372 15.88 -24.24 9.59
C ALA A 372 14.50 -24.39 8.92
N LYS A 373 14.24 -23.58 7.88
CA LYS A 373 13.01 -23.63 7.07
C LYS A 373 12.92 -24.95 6.29
N GLN A 374 13.99 -25.35 5.60
CA GLN A 374 14.03 -26.61 4.85
C GLN A 374 13.90 -27.83 5.78
N CYS A 375 14.52 -27.80 6.97
CA CYS A 375 14.36 -28.85 7.98
C CYS A 375 12.91 -28.96 8.48
N PHE A 376 12.23 -27.83 8.67
CA PHE A 376 10.81 -27.79 9.06
C PHE A 376 9.88 -28.27 7.93
N GLU A 377 10.12 -27.87 6.69
CA GLU A 377 9.35 -28.29 5.51
C GLU A 377 9.49 -29.80 5.26
N ARG A 378 10.72 -30.34 5.38
CA ARG A 378 10.96 -31.79 5.30
C ARG A 378 10.32 -32.55 6.47
N PHE A 379 10.36 -32.02 7.69
CA PHE A 379 9.63 -32.61 8.82
C PHE A 379 8.12 -32.67 8.57
N LYS A 380 7.51 -31.58 8.05
CA LYS A 380 6.08 -31.56 7.66
C LYS A 380 5.76 -32.60 6.59
N TYR A 381 6.64 -32.78 5.59
CA TYR A 381 6.52 -33.84 4.59
C TYR A 381 6.57 -35.25 5.20
N LEU A 382 7.52 -35.53 6.09
CA LEU A 382 7.63 -36.83 6.78
C LEU A 382 6.40 -37.14 7.63
N CYS A 383 5.83 -36.14 8.32
CA CYS A 383 4.55 -36.29 9.03
C CYS A 383 3.39 -36.59 8.08
N ALA A 384 3.32 -35.93 6.92
CA ALA A 384 2.28 -36.20 5.91
C ALA A 384 2.41 -37.61 5.30
N MET A 385 3.64 -38.06 5.01
CA MET A 385 3.91 -39.42 4.52
C MET A 385 3.52 -40.48 5.56
N ARG A 386 3.91 -40.31 6.83
CA ARG A 386 3.49 -41.22 7.91
C ARG A 386 1.98 -41.23 8.15
N LYS A 387 1.27 -40.13 7.88
CA LYS A 387 -0.21 -40.10 7.94
C LYS A 387 -0.84 -40.83 6.75
N LYS A 388 -0.27 -40.73 5.54
CA LYS A 388 -0.74 -41.46 4.35
C LYS A 388 -0.46 -42.96 4.39
N ALA A 389 0.64 -43.38 5.02
CA ALA A 389 1.02 -44.79 5.18
C ALA A 389 0.43 -45.45 6.46
N GLY A 390 -0.53 -44.78 7.11
CA GLY A 390 -1.31 -45.28 8.25
C GLY A 390 -2.83 -45.19 8.00
N GLN A 391 -3.21 -45.08 6.73
CA GLN A 391 -4.55 -45.35 6.18
C GLN A 391 -4.43 -46.55 5.23
#